data_AF-A0A7J7UAT1-F1
#
_entry.id   AF-A0A7J7UAT1-F1
#
_cell.length_a   1.000
_cell.length_b   1.000
_cell.length_c   1.000
_cell.angle_alpha   90.00
_cell.angle_beta   90.00
_cell.angle_gamma   90.00
#
_symmetry.space_group_name_H-M   'P 1'
#
loop_
_entity.id
_entity.type
_entity.pdbx_description
1 polymer ?
#
loop_
_entity_poly.entity_id
_entity_poly.type
_entity_poly.pdbx_seq_one_letter_code
_entity_poly.pdbx_strand_id
1 'polypeptide(L)'
;MWCPSPRYLEAVRRLKAEGHHFPRTIHMTFVPDEEIGGHKGMELFVQRPEFKALKAGFALDEGLANPTDAFTVFYSERSPWWVRVTSTGKPGHGSRFIEDTAAEKLHKVVGSVLAFREKERQRLQANPHLKLGAVTSVNLTKLEGGMAYNVVPATMSASFDFRVAPDVDLKAFEEQLRGWCQAAGQGVTFEFVQKWTEPRVTSTDDSDPWWAAFSGVCKDMRLTLEQEIFPAATDSRYLRAVGVPALGFSPMNRTPVLLHGHDERLHEAVFLRGIDIYTRLLPALASVPALPSDS
;
A
#
# COMPACT_ATOMS: atom_id res chain seq x y z
N MET A 1 18.25 6.25 -6.78
CA MET A 1 17.29 5.21 -6.38
C MET A 1 17.84 4.54 -5.14
N TRP A 2 17.27 4.90 -4.00
CA TRP A 2 17.50 4.28 -2.71
C TRP A 2 16.75 2.95 -2.68
N CYS A 3 17.35 1.93 -2.08
CA CYS A 3 16.74 0.62 -1.90
C CYS A 3 17.09 0.16 -0.48
N PRO A 4 16.14 -0.39 0.30
CA PRO A 4 16.43 -0.91 1.63
C PRO A 4 17.33 -2.18 1.59
N SER A 5 17.31 -2.92 0.48
CA SER A 5 18.01 -4.20 0.27
C SER A 5 19.49 -4.25 0.69
N PRO A 6 20.35 -3.27 0.34
CA PRO A 6 21.76 -3.31 0.73
C PRO A 6 21.97 -3.24 2.25
N ARG A 7 21.06 -2.60 3.00
CA ARG A 7 21.17 -2.51 4.46
C ARG A 7 20.88 -3.84 5.14
N TYR A 8 19.87 -4.58 4.65
CA TYR A 8 19.60 -5.94 5.12
C TYR A 8 20.78 -6.87 4.84
N LEU A 9 21.33 -6.82 3.61
CA LEU A 9 22.46 -7.66 3.20
C LEU A 9 23.68 -7.41 4.08
N GLU A 10 24.02 -6.14 4.31
CA GLU A 10 25.15 -5.78 5.14
C GLU A 10 24.95 -6.15 6.61
N ALA A 11 23.74 -5.97 7.16
CA ALA A 11 23.43 -6.38 8.53
C ALA A 11 23.58 -7.90 8.71
N VAL A 12 23.02 -8.71 7.79
CA VAL A 12 23.17 -10.17 7.80
C VAL A 12 24.64 -10.58 7.63
N ARG A 13 25.40 -9.89 6.76
CA ARG A 13 26.84 -10.15 6.57
C ARG A 13 27.62 -9.92 7.86
N ARG A 14 27.37 -8.82 8.59
CA ARG A 14 28.02 -8.52 9.88
C ARG A 14 27.71 -9.58 10.93
N LEU A 15 26.43 -9.91 11.11
CA LEU A 15 26.00 -10.95 12.05
C LEU A 15 26.65 -12.30 11.77
N LYS A 16 26.78 -12.67 10.49
CA LYS A 16 27.47 -13.89 10.07
C LYS A 16 28.98 -13.83 10.34
N ALA A 17 29.62 -12.69 10.10
CA ALA A 17 31.05 -12.51 10.37
C ALA A 17 31.38 -12.56 11.87
N GLU A 18 30.44 -12.12 12.72
CA GLU A 18 30.52 -12.17 14.19
C GLU A 18 30.19 -13.57 14.76
N GLY A 19 29.79 -14.53 13.91
CA GLY A 19 29.53 -15.91 14.33
C GLY A 19 28.16 -16.12 14.98
N HIS A 20 27.18 -15.24 14.73
CA HIS A 20 25.84 -15.41 15.26
C HIS A 20 25.12 -16.62 14.63
N HIS A 21 24.43 -17.37 15.49
CA HIS A 21 23.50 -18.43 15.12
C HIS A 21 22.15 -18.18 15.79
N PHE A 22 21.07 -18.37 15.04
CA PHE A 22 19.72 -18.07 15.51
C PHE A 22 18.84 -19.33 15.49
N PRO A 23 17.85 -19.45 16.39
CA PRO A 23 16.87 -20.53 16.36
C PRO A 23 16.06 -20.59 15.05
N ARG A 24 15.73 -19.44 14.46
CA ARG A 24 15.05 -19.34 13.17
C ARG A 24 16.01 -18.99 12.04
N THR A 25 15.69 -19.46 10.83
CA THR A 25 16.42 -19.09 9.61
C THR A 25 15.98 -17.71 9.14
N ILE A 26 16.95 -16.85 8.81
CA ILE A 26 16.68 -15.57 8.14
C ILE A 26 16.73 -15.82 6.63
N HIS A 27 15.57 -15.69 5.97
CA HIS A 27 15.47 -15.74 4.51
C HIS A 27 15.52 -14.32 3.95
N MET A 28 16.31 -14.15 2.87
CA MET A 28 16.36 -12.91 2.12
C MET A 28 15.79 -13.15 0.73
N THR A 29 14.68 -12.51 0.41
CA THR A 29 13.98 -12.67 -0.88
C THR A 29 14.02 -11.34 -1.61
N PHE A 30 14.56 -11.34 -2.83
CA PHE A 30 14.52 -10.22 -3.75
C PHE A 30 13.59 -10.58 -4.89
N VAL A 31 12.46 -9.88 -4.98
CA VAL A 31 11.41 -10.15 -5.97
C VAL A 31 11.34 -9.02 -6.99
N PRO A 32 11.02 -9.31 -8.27
CA PRO A 32 10.83 -8.28 -9.27
C PRO A 32 9.45 -7.64 -9.15
N ASP A 33 9.25 -6.56 -9.91
CA ASP A 33 7.95 -5.99 -10.26
C ASP A 33 7.10 -5.39 -9.13
N GLU A 34 7.63 -5.20 -7.91
CA GLU A 34 6.92 -4.54 -6.79
C GLU A 34 6.30 -3.20 -7.26
N GLU A 35 7.13 -2.37 -7.92
CA GLU A 35 6.78 -1.01 -8.39
C GLU A 35 5.66 -0.94 -9.43
N ILE A 36 5.31 -2.08 -10.04
CA ILE A 36 4.20 -2.21 -11.00
C ILE A 36 3.10 -3.13 -10.47
N GLY A 37 3.08 -3.40 -9.17
CA GLY A 37 2.05 -4.15 -8.46
C GLY A 37 2.46 -5.53 -7.95
N GLY A 38 3.68 -6.00 -8.19
CA GLY A 38 4.19 -7.28 -7.67
C GLY A 38 3.53 -8.53 -8.25
N HIS A 39 2.70 -8.38 -9.29
CA HIS A 39 1.86 -9.46 -9.83
C HIS A 39 2.62 -10.66 -10.37
N LYS A 40 3.84 -10.45 -10.89
CA LYS A 40 4.74 -11.52 -11.34
C LYS A 40 5.88 -11.78 -10.35
N GLY A 41 5.93 -11.03 -9.26
CA GLY A 41 6.92 -11.11 -8.20
C GLY A 41 6.35 -11.83 -6.99
N MET A 42 6.19 -11.10 -5.87
CA MET A 42 5.75 -11.69 -4.61
C MET A 42 4.39 -12.37 -4.71
N GLU A 43 3.43 -11.83 -5.46
CA GLU A 43 2.09 -12.42 -5.59
C GLU A 43 2.13 -13.87 -6.09
N LEU A 44 2.95 -14.15 -7.09
CA LEU A 44 3.15 -15.51 -7.57
C LEU A 44 3.98 -16.31 -6.58
N PHE A 45 5.05 -15.73 -6.04
CA PHE A 45 5.99 -16.44 -5.19
C PHE A 45 5.31 -17.04 -3.95
N VAL A 46 4.43 -16.29 -3.27
CA VAL A 46 3.74 -16.79 -2.06
C VAL A 46 2.85 -18.01 -2.33
N GLN A 47 2.45 -18.24 -3.57
CA GLN A 47 1.65 -19.41 -3.96
C GLN A 47 2.51 -20.66 -4.24
N ARG A 48 3.82 -20.48 -4.41
CA ARG A 48 4.73 -21.55 -4.83
C ARG A 48 5.11 -22.48 -3.67
N PRO A 49 5.35 -23.78 -3.95
CA PRO A 49 5.86 -24.72 -2.95
C PRO A 49 7.15 -24.26 -2.27
N GLU A 50 8.01 -23.56 -3.02
CA GLU A 50 9.28 -23.01 -2.57
C GLU A 50 9.09 -21.99 -1.45
N PHE A 51 8.07 -21.12 -1.53
CA PHE A 51 7.74 -20.20 -0.45
C PHE A 51 7.23 -20.94 0.80
N LYS A 52 6.34 -21.92 0.60
CA LYS A 52 5.82 -22.75 1.71
C LYS A 52 6.94 -23.50 2.43
N ALA A 53 7.97 -23.94 1.70
CA ALA A 53 9.14 -24.60 2.27
C ALA A 53 9.98 -23.70 3.17
N LEU A 54 9.91 -22.37 3.02
CA LEU A 54 10.59 -21.42 3.91
C LEU A 54 10.02 -21.45 5.33
N LYS A 55 8.73 -21.82 5.49
CA LYS A 55 8.01 -21.78 6.78
C LYS A 55 8.22 -20.45 7.51
N ALA A 56 8.07 -19.34 6.76
CA ALA A 56 8.30 -18.01 7.27
C ALA A 56 7.26 -17.67 8.36
N GLY A 57 7.73 -17.42 9.58
CA GLY A 57 6.87 -17.02 10.70
C GLY A 57 6.58 -15.51 10.75
N PHE A 58 7.43 -14.70 10.13
CA PHE A 58 7.32 -13.24 10.09
C PHE A 58 8.17 -12.66 8.95
N ALA A 59 7.80 -11.48 8.47
CA ALA A 59 8.55 -10.75 7.45
C ALA A 59 8.79 -9.29 7.84
N LEU A 60 9.98 -8.80 7.47
CA LEU A 60 10.25 -7.38 7.37
C LEU A 60 10.29 -6.98 5.91
N ASP A 61 9.70 -5.84 5.62
CA ASP A 61 9.65 -5.26 4.28
C ASP A 61 9.99 -3.77 4.34
N GLU A 62 9.92 -3.11 3.20
CA GLU A 62 10.22 -1.69 3.09
C GLU A 62 9.29 -0.78 3.89
N GLY A 63 9.78 0.43 4.17
CA GLY A 63 9.03 1.48 4.85
C GLY A 63 9.42 2.84 4.28
N LEU A 64 8.74 3.89 4.72
CA LEU A 64 9.03 5.26 4.33
C LEU A 64 9.98 5.96 5.29
N ALA A 65 10.63 7.01 4.77
CA ALA A 65 11.35 7.97 5.60
C ALA A 65 10.39 8.76 6.49
N ASN A 66 10.90 9.25 7.61
CA ASN A 66 10.19 10.15 8.50
C ASN A 66 10.98 11.46 8.63
N PRO A 67 10.39 12.63 8.30
CA PRO A 67 11.07 13.92 8.45
C PRO A 67 11.35 14.31 9.91
N THR A 68 10.67 13.70 10.87
CA THR A 68 10.84 13.95 12.31
C THR A 68 11.89 13.02 12.92
N ASP A 69 12.07 13.07 14.24
CA ASP A 69 12.99 12.15 14.92
C ASP A 69 12.44 10.72 15.06
N ALA A 70 11.14 10.51 14.84
CA ALA A 70 10.51 9.20 14.92
C ALA A 70 10.86 8.30 13.73
N PHE A 71 10.67 6.99 13.91
CA PHE A 71 10.73 6.00 12.85
C PHE A 71 9.34 5.44 12.61
N THR A 72 8.89 5.45 11.36
CA THR A 72 7.57 4.92 11.02
C THR A 72 7.63 3.41 10.78
N VAL A 73 6.68 2.69 11.38
CA VAL A 73 6.50 1.25 11.22
C VAL A 73 5.12 1.02 10.63
N PHE A 74 5.07 0.24 9.57
CA PHE A 74 3.86 -0.01 8.81
C PHE A 74 3.34 -1.42 9.07
N TYR A 75 2.16 -1.51 9.66
CA TYR A 75 1.56 -2.79 10.07
C TYR A 75 0.42 -3.24 9.15
N SER A 76 0.03 -2.38 8.22
CA SER A 76 -0.88 -2.66 7.12
C SER A 76 -0.63 -1.64 6.01
N GLU A 77 -1.40 -1.72 4.94
CA GLU A 77 -1.31 -0.83 3.79
C GLU A 77 -2.68 -0.67 3.13
N ARG A 78 -2.83 0.36 2.30
CA ARG A 78 -4.06 0.59 1.56
C ARG A 78 -4.15 -0.33 0.34
N SER A 79 -5.37 -0.71 -0.02
CA SER A 79 -5.63 -1.54 -1.19
C SER A 79 -5.69 -0.68 -2.46
N PRO A 80 -4.84 -0.91 -3.47
CA PRO A 80 -4.91 -0.20 -4.75
C PRO A 80 -6.07 -0.71 -5.61
N TRP A 81 -7.01 0.17 -5.92
CA TRP A 81 -8.18 -0.07 -6.77
C TRP A 81 -8.15 0.92 -7.93
N TRP A 82 -7.76 0.46 -9.11
CA TRP A 82 -7.77 1.27 -10.32
C TRP A 82 -9.05 0.99 -11.09
N VAL A 83 -9.94 1.97 -11.11
CA VAL A 83 -11.29 1.82 -11.65
C VAL A 83 -11.42 2.63 -12.93
N ARG A 84 -11.81 1.99 -14.03
CA ARG A 84 -12.23 2.68 -15.26
C ARG A 84 -13.74 2.66 -15.33
N VAL A 85 -14.35 3.84 -15.36
CA VAL A 85 -15.78 4.04 -15.60
C VAL A 85 -15.97 4.41 -17.06
N THR A 86 -16.84 3.69 -17.76
CA THR A 86 -17.20 3.96 -19.16
C THR A 86 -18.68 4.32 -19.24
N SER A 87 -18.97 5.42 -19.93
CA SER A 87 -20.32 5.95 -20.15
C SER A 87 -20.60 6.02 -21.64
N THR A 88 -21.72 5.47 -22.07
CA THR A 88 -22.22 5.57 -23.45
C THR A 88 -23.47 6.43 -23.50
N GLY A 89 -23.71 7.17 -24.57
CA GLY A 89 -24.88 8.05 -24.69
C GLY A 89 -25.13 8.49 -26.13
N LYS A 90 -26.14 9.35 -26.32
CA LYS A 90 -26.55 9.80 -27.65
C LYS A 90 -25.52 10.78 -28.25
N PRO A 91 -24.94 10.50 -29.42
CA PRO A 91 -24.09 11.45 -30.13
C PRO A 91 -24.91 12.44 -30.95
N GLY A 92 -24.27 13.50 -31.43
CA GLY A 92 -24.83 14.40 -32.44
C GLY A 92 -24.09 15.73 -32.53
N HIS A 93 -24.67 16.68 -33.27
CA HIS A 93 -24.06 17.99 -33.46
C HIS A 93 -24.19 18.85 -32.19
N GLY A 94 -23.10 19.48 -31.77
CA GLY A 94 -23.02 20.29 -30.53
C GLY A 94 -23.90 21.55 -30.51
N SER A 95 -24.56 21.88 -31.62
CA SER A 95 -25.53 22.98 -31.71
C SER A 95 -26.94 22.59 -31.26
N ARG A 96 -27.14 21.38 -30.72
CA ARG A 96 -28.44 20.85 -30.29
C ARG A 96 -28.37 20.48 -28.80
N PHE A 97 -29.52 20.57 -28.11
CA PHE A 97 -29.70 20.06 -26.76
C PHE A 97 -29.95 18.55 -26.83
N ILE A 98 -28.87 17.77 -26.90
CA ILE A 98 -28.95 16.31 -26.90
C ILE A 98 -29.10 15.84 -25.46
N GLU A 99 -30.16 15.09 -25.17
CA GLU A 99 -30.36 14.45 -23.87
C GLU A 99 -29.67 13.09 -23.82
N ASP A 100 -29.41 12.59 -22.60
CA ASP A 100 -28.81 11.27 -22.35
C ASP A 100 -27.41 11.14 -22.98
N THR A 101 -26.60 12.18 -22.80
CA THR A 101 -25.23 12.20 -23.33
C THR A 101 -24.28 11.37 -22.48
N ALA A 102 -23.22 10.86 -23.09
CA ALA A 102 -22.17 10.15 -22.36
C ALA A 102 -21.53 11.04 -21.27
N ALA A 103 -21.36 12.33 -21.57
CA ALA A 103 -20.75 13.33 -20.69
C ALA A 103 -21.58 13.60 -19.44
N GLU A 104 -22.88 13.85 -19.58
CA GLU A 104 -23.78 14.12 -18.44
C GLU A 104 -23.82 12.94 -17.46
N LYS A 105 -23.87 11.72 -17.99
CA LYS A 105 -23.87 10.51 -17.17
C LYS A 105 -22.54 10.30 -16.46
N LEU A 106 -21.43 10.46 -17.17
CA LEU A 106 -20.10 10.35 -16.57
C LEU A 106 -19.88 11.43 -15.48
N HIS A 107 -20.37 12.65 -15.72
CA HIS A 107 -20.32 13.75 -14.77
C HIS A 107 -21.01 13.40 -13.43
N LYS A 108 -22.15 12.71 -13.46
CA LYS A 108 -22.82 12.24 -12.22
C LYS A 108 -21.95 11.28 -11.40
N VAL A 109 -21.26 10.34 -12.07
CA VAL A 109 -20.35 9.41 -11.38
C VAL A 109 -19.15 10.16 -10.82
N VAL A 110 -18.50 11.02 -11.63
CA VAL A 110 -17.38 11.85 -11.19
C VAL A 110 -17.77 12.69 -9.97
N GLY A 111 -18.94 13.33 -10.00
CA GLY A 111 -19.47 14.10 -8.87
C GLY A 111 -19.64 13.27 -7.61
N SER A 112 -20.17 12.05 -7.71
CA SER A 112 -20.34 11.13 -6.59
C SER A 112 -18.99 10.71 -5.99
N VAL A 113 -18.01 10.38 -6.85
CA VAL A 113 -16.65 10.00 -6.43
C VAL A 113 -15.93 11.17 -5.76
N LEU A 114 -16.03 12.39 -6.30
CA LEU A 114 -15.39 13.58 -5.72
C LEU A 114 -16.07 14.01 -4.41
N ALA A 115 -17.38 13.83 -4.28
CA ALA A 115 -18.07 14.03 -3.00
C ALA A 115 -17.60 13.03 -1.93
N PHE A 116 -17.41 11.76 -2.30
CA PHE A 116 -16.80 10.76 -1.42
C PHE A 116 -15.37 11.13 -1.01
N ARG A 117 -14.54 11.57 -1.96
CA ARG A 117 -13.18 12.06 -1.69
C ARG A 117 -13.17 13.17 -0.65
N GLU A 118 -14.08 14.11 -0.78
CA GLU A 118 -14.21 15.25 0.13
C GLU A 118 -14.64 14.80 1.53
N LYS A 119 -15.55 13.83 1.64
CA LYS A 119 -15.92 13.22 2.92
C LYS A 119 -14.72 12.55 3.62
N GLU A 120 -13.90 11.79 2.90
CA GLU A 120 -12.70 11.18 3.49
C GLU A 120 -11.63 12.21 3.85
N ARG A 121 -11.51 13.30 3.08
CA ARG A 121 -10.64 14.43 3.43
C ARG A 121 -11.07 15.09 4.73
N GLN A 122 -12.37 15.31 4.91
CA GLN A 122 -12.93 15.85 6.16
C GLN A 122 -12.73 14.89 7.34
N ARG A 123 -12.93 13.58 7.13
CA ARG A 123 -12.63 12.55 8.13
C ARG A 123 -11.18 12.62 8.63
N LEU A 124 -10.21 12.77 7.71
CA LEU A 124 -8.80 12.93 8.06
C LEU A 124 -8.54 14.22 8.84
N GLN A 125 -9.15 15.34 8.45
CA GLN A 125 -8.95 16.63 9.12
C GLN A 125 -9.61 16.70 10.50
N ALA A 126 -10.75 16.02 10.67
CA ALA A 126 -11.51 16.03 11.91
C ALA A 126 -10.86 15.21 13.03
N ASN A 127 -9.93 14.30 12.72
CA ASN A 127 -9.29 13.44 13.71
C ASN A 127 -7.75 13.53 13.63
N PRO A 128 -7.10 14.24 14.57
CA PRO A 128 -5.63 14.37 14.62
C PRO A 128 -4.88 13.04 14.78
N HIS A 129 -5.55 11.97 15.24
CA HIS A 129 -4.97 10.65 15.38
C HIS A 129 -5.01 9.83 14.08
N LEU A 130 -5.80 10.25 13.10
CA LEU A 130 -5.78 9.62 11.78
C LEU A 130 -4.60 10.14 10.97
N LYS A 131 -3.83 9.19 10.45
CA LYS A 131 -2.82 9.45 9.43
C LYS A 131 -3.39 9.12 8.06
N LEU A 132 -2.69 9.54 7.01
CA LEU A 132 -3.15 9.38 5.64
C LEU A 132 -3.57 7.93 5.37
N GLY A 133 -2.72 6.94 5.68
CA GLY A 133 -3.02 5.53 5.43
C GLY A 133 -4.35 5.00 6.00
N ALA A 134 -4.88 5.63 7.05
CA ALA A 134 -6.12 5.22 7.73
C ALA A 134 -7.42 5.77 7.11
N VAL A 135 -7.33 6.57 6.04
CA VAL A 135 -8.51 7.02 5.27
C VAL A 135 -8.40 6.57 3.82
N THR A 136 -9.51 6.50 3.09
CA THR A 136 -9.49 6.19 1.67
C THR A 136 -9.24 7.46 0.86
N SER A 137 -8.31 7.43 -0.09
CA SER A 137 -8.13 8.52 -1.05
C SER A 137 -8.51 8.08 -2.45
N VAL A 138 -9.05 9.00 -3.24
CA VAL A 138 -9.31 8.79 -4.66
C VAL A 138 -8.92 10.03 -5.47
N ASN A 139 -8.36 9.83 -6.66
CA ASN A 139 -8.12 10.91 -7.61
C ASN A 139 -8.54 10.48 -9.02
N LEU A 140 -9.09 11.42 -9.80
CA LEU A 140 -9.34 11.26 -11.23
C LEU A 140 -8.01 11.38 -11.97
N THR A 141 -7.55 10.30 -12.60
CA THR A 141 -6.21 10.23 -13.21
C THR A 141 -6.24 10.30 -14.74
N LYS A 142 -7.35 9.89 -15.37
CA LYS A 142 -7.56 10.01 -16.83
C LYS A 142 -9.01 10.37 -17.13
N LEU A 143 -9.21 11.22 -18.13
CA LEU A 143 -10.53 11.55 -18.67
C LEU A 143 -10.41 11.56 -20.19
N GLU A 144 -11.21 10.72 -20.86
CA GLU A 144 -11.09 10.45 -22.29
C GLU A 144 -12.48 10.51 -22.96
N GLY A 145 -12.55 11.05 -24.17
CA GLY A 145 -13.75 11.11 -24.99
C GLY A 145 -13.81 12.32 -25.91
N GLY A 146 -14.67 12.26 -26.94
CA GLY A 146 -14.76 13.30 -27.98
C GLY A 146 -13.88 13.03 -29.19
N MET A 147 -14.27 13.56 -30.35
CA MET A 147 -13.46 13.49 -31.58
C MET A 147 -13.32 14.85 -32.29
N ALA A 148 -14.30 15.75 -32.15
CA ALA A 148 -14.29 17.07 -32.77
C ALA A 148 -15.04 18.08 -31.91
N TYR A 149 -14.74 19.37 -32.06
CA TYR A 149 -15.31 20.46 -31.26
C TYR A 149 -16.84 20.55 -31.32
N ASN A 150 -17.44 20.19 -32.45
CA ASN A 150 -18.88 20.30 -32.69
C ASN A 150 -19.61 18.93 -32.67
N VAL A 151 -18.98 17.88 -32.14
CA VAL A 151 -19.56 16.53 -32.08
C VAL A 151 -19.66 16.07 -30.63
N VAL A 152 -20.90 15.86 -30.17
CA VAL A 152 -21.19 15.23 -28.88
C VAL A 152 -20.76 13.76 -28.94
N PRO A 153 -19.89 13.29 -28.02
CA PRO A 153 -19.36 11.93 -28.06
C PRO A 153 -20.42 10.88 -27.71
N ALA A 154 -20.36 9.76 -28.43
CA ALA A 154 -21.13 8.56 -28.10
C ALA A 154 -20.60 7.83 -26.85
N THR A 155 -19.32 8.03 -26.52
CA THR A 155 -18.66 7.34 -25.40
C THR A 155 -17.65 8.25 -24.73
N MET A 156 -17.58 8.19 -23.40
CA MET A 156 -16.57 8.83 -22.58
C MET A 156 -16.15 7.88 -21.46
N SER A 157 -14.93 8.04 -20.96
CA SER A 157 -14.45 7.28 -19.80
C SER A 157 -13.63 8.11 -18.84
N ALA A 158 -13.70 7.75 -17.55
CA ALA A 158 -12.93 8.33 -16.47
C ALA A 158 -12.19 7.21 -15.72
N SER A 159 -10.90 7.39 -15.46
CA SER A 159 -10.11 6.47 -14.63
C SER A 159 -9.82 7.09 -13.27
N PHE A 160 -9.95 6.30 -12.22
CA PHE A 160 -9.74 6.70 -10.85
C PHE A 160 -8.72 5.78 -10.18
N ASP A 161 -7.76 6.36 -9.44
CA ASP A 161 -6.89 5.62 -8.53
C ASP A 161 -7.46 5.76 -7.11
N PHE A 162 -8.08 4.69 -6.61
CA PHE A 162 -8.50 4.55 -5.23
C PHE A 162 -7.39 3.85 -4.43
N ARG A 163 -7.02 4.44 -3.30
CA ARG A 163 -6.23 3.80 -2.25
C ARG A 163 -7.16 3.57 -1.07
N VAL A 164 -7.70 2.36 -0.98
CA VAL A 164 -8.76 2.00 -0.03
C VAL A 164 -8.16 1.64 1.33
N ALA A 165 -8.61 2.30 2.39
CA ALA A 165 -8.16 2.02 3.75
C ALA A 165 -8.60 0.62 4.22
N PRO A 166 -7.83 -0.03 5.10
CA PRO A 166 -8.09 -1.41 5.52
C PRO A 166 -9.34 -1.59 6.39
N ASP A 167 -9.90 -0.51 6.94
CA ASP A 167 -11.14 -0.51 7.73
C ASP A 167 -12.41 -0.47 6.87
N VAL A 168 -12.27 -0.29 5.54
CA VAL A 168 -13.40 -0.24 4.61
C VAL A 168 -13.88 -1.66 4.28
N ASP A 169 -15.18 -1.88 4.38
CA ASP A 169 -15.82 -3.07 3.80
C ASP A 169 -15.75 -2.98 2.26
N LEU A 170 -14.85 -3.77 1.68
CA LEU A 170 -14.61 -3.77 0.25
C LEU A 170 -15.83 -4.22 -0.57
N LYS A 171 -16.68 -5.11 -0.04
CA LYS A 171 -17.89 -5.55 -0.76
C LYS A 171 -18.90 -4.42 -0.80
N ALA A 172 -19.15 -3.79 0.35
CA ALA A 172 -20.05 -2.63 0.43
C ALA A 172 -19.54 -1.46 -0.42
N PHE A 173 -18.22 -1.24 -0.49
CA PHE A 173 -17.63 -0.19 -1.31
C PHE A 173 -17.76 -0.48 -2.82
N GLU A 174 -17.60 -1.73 -3.25
CA GLU A 174 -17.87 -2.11 -4.63
C GLU A 174 -19.36 -1.94 -4.99
N GLU A 175 -20.26 -2.30 -4.09
CA GLU A 175 -21.71 -2.05 -4.26
C GLU A 175 -22.02 -0.56 -4.35
N GLN A 176 -21.31 0.29 -3.58
CA GLN A 176 -21.43 1.74 -3.67
C GLN A 176 -21.00 2.26 -5.06
N LEU A 177 -19.86 1.81 -5.60
CA LEU A 177 -19.41 2.14 -6.96
C LEU A 177 -20.45 1.73 -8.00
N ARG A 178 -21.03 0.55 -7.84
CA ARG A 178 -22.11 0.03 -8.70
C ARG A 178 -23.36 0.90 -8.61
N GLY A 179 -23.75 1.30 -7.41
CA GLY A 179 -24.86 2.20 -7.16
C GLY A 179 -24.68 3.57 -7.82
N TRP A 180 -23.48 4.16 -7.74
CA TRP A 180 -23.17 5.42 -8.44
C TRP A 180 -23.31 5.29 -9.97
N CYS A 181 -22.84 4.19 -10.56
CA CYS A 181 -23.00 3.94 -11.99
C CYS A 181 -24.48 3.75 -12.38
N GLN A 182 -25.24 2.98 -11.61
CA GLN A 182 -26.67 2.76 -11.84
C GLN A 182 -27.48 4.06 -11.75
N ALA A 183 -27.19 4.90 -10.75
CA ALA A 183 -27.85 6.19 -10.57
C ALA A 183 -27.50 7.19 -11.69
N ALA A 184 -26.34 7.05 -12.33
CA ALA A 184 -25.95 7.93 -13.43
C ALA A 184 -26.81 7.72 -14.69
N GLY A 185 -27.19 6.48 -14.97
CA GLY A 185 -28.11 6.11 -16.05
C GLY A 185 -27.70 4.82 -16.77
N GLN A 186 -28.51 4.40 -17.76
CA GLN A 186 -28.19 3.25 -18.59
C GLN A 186 -26.90 3.48 -19.41
N GLY A 187 -26.14 2.41 -19.65
CA GLY A 187 -24.90 2.48 -20.44
C GLY A 187 -23.69 3.02 -19.67
N VAL A 188 -23.79 3.17 -18.35
CA VAL A 188 -22.67 3.48 -17.45
C VAL A 188 -22.23 2.20 -16.75
N THR A 189 -20.96 1.84 -16.93
CA THR A 189 -20.35 0.63 -16.37
C THR A 189 -18.98 0.97 -15.80
N PHE A 190 -18.44 0.07 -14.97
CA PHE A 190 -17.07 0.19 -14.51
C PHE A 190 -16.38 -1.17 -14.52
N GLU A 191 -15.06 -1.14 -14.64
CA GLU A 191 -14.18 -2.29 -14.52
C GLU A 191 -13.00 -1.96 -13.63
N PHE A 192 -12.40 -3.00 -13.04
CA PHE A 192 -11.15 -2.88 -12.30
C PHE A 192 -9.98 -3.22 -13.21
N VAL A 193 -9.08 -2.27 -13.42
CA VAL A 193 -7.78 -2.50 -14.06
C VAL A 193 -6.82 -3.16 -13.09
N GLN A 194 -6.92 -2.80 -11.80
CA GLN A 194 -6.21 -3.43 -10.69
C GLN A 194 -7.15 -3.43 -9.48
N LYS A 195 -7.19 -4.54 -8.75
CA LYS A 195 -8.01 -4.68 -7.55
C LYS A 195 -7.32 -5.61 -6.55
N TRP A 196 -7.09 -5.10 -5.35
CA TRP A 196 -6.64 -5.90 -4.21
C TRP A 196 -7.79 -6.07 -3.20
N THR A 197 -8.09 -7.30 -2.79
CA THR A 197 -9.28 -7.59 -1.96
C THR A 197 -8.99 -8.22 -0.61
N GLU A 198 -7.72 -8.36 -0.24
CA GLU A 198 -7.31 -9.03 1.01
C GLU A 198 -6.53 -8.09 1.92
N PRO A 199 -7.15 -7.01 2.44
CA PRO A 199 -6.51 -6.16 3.43
C PRO A 199 -6.31 -6.98 4.71
N ARG A 200 -5.07 -7.00 5.19
CA ARG A 200 -4.67 -7.70 6.40
C ARG A 200 -3.82 -6.78 7.25
N VAL A 201 -3.92 -6.96 8.55
CA VAL A 201 -3.30 -6.12 9.57
C VAL A 201 -2.43 -7.04 10.42
N THR A 202 -1.14 -6.71 10.54
CA THR A 202 -0.25 -7.33 11.53
C THR A 202 -0.54 -6.70 12.89
N SER A 203 -0.67 -7.50 13.95
CA SER A 203 -0.84 -6.94 15.31
C SER A 203 0.39 -6.14 15.72
N THR A 204 0.16 -5.00 16.36
CA THR A 204 1.18 -4.15 16.98
C THR A 204 0.95 -4.04 18.50
N ASP A 205 0.28 -5.04 19.08
CA ASP A 205 0.03 -5.14 20.52
C ASP A 205 1.25 -5.73 21.23
N ASP A 206 1.57 -5.26 22.44
CA ASP A 206 2.70 -5.78 23.23
C ASP A 206 2.55 -7.29 23.59
N SER A 207 1.36 -7.88 23.44
CA SER A 207 1.14 -9.32 23.59
C SER A 207 1.50 -10.15 22.36
N ASP A 208 1.61 -9.52 21.18
CA ASP A 208 2.06 -10.20 19.98
C ASP A 208 3.59 -10.43 20.07
N PRO A 209 4.08 -11.67 19.95
CA PRO A 209 5.48 -11.98 20.17
C PRO A 209 6.42 -11.34 19.13
N TRP A 210 5.96 -11.14 17.89
CA TRP A 210 6.73 -10.48 16.85
C TRP A 210 6.85 -8.99 17.11
N TRP A 211 5.73 -8.35 17.46
CA TRP A 211 5.73 -6.94 17.85
C TRP A 211 6.53 -6.69 19.12
N ALA A 212 6.40 -7.55 20.14
CA ALA A 212 7.17 -7.43 21.37
C ALA A 212 8.68 -7.52 21.12
N ALA A 213 9.13 -8.46 20.27
CA ALA A 213 10.54 -8.57 19.88
C ALA A 213 11.03 -7.35 19.09
N PHE A 214 10.24 -6.88 18.12
CA PHE A 214 10.57 -5.70 17.30
C PHE A 214 10.62 -4.43 18.16
N SER A 215 9.54 -4.12 18.86
CA SER A 215 9.39 -2.90 19.65
C SER A 215 10.30 -2.88 20.86
N GLY A 216 10.61 -4.03 21.45
CA GLY A 216 11.58 -4.18 22.54
C GLY A 216 12.96 -3.66 22.15
N VAL A 217 13.48 -4.08 20.98
CA VAL A 217 14.77 -3.57 20.46
C VAL A 217 14.71 -2.06 20.23
N CYS A 218 13.62 -1.56 19.66
CA CYS A 218 13.46 -0.12 19.44
C CYS A 218 13.44 0.65 20.77
N LYS A 219 12.75 0.15 21.80
CA LYS A 219 12.74 0.73 23.16
C LYS A 219 14.14 0.72 23.78
N ASP A 220 14.86 -0.40 23.70
CA ASP A 220 16.25 -0.54 24.22
C ASP A 220 17.22 0.44 23.55
N MET A 221 17.05 0.65 22.24
CA MET A 221 17.83 1.59 21.45
C MET A 221 17.33 3.04 21.55
N ARG A 222 16.29 3.31 22.36
CA ARG A 222 15.64 4.61 22.52
C ARG A 222 15.16 5.21 21.20
N LEU A 223 14.61 4.38 20.32
CA LEU A 223 14.02 4.78 19.05
C LEU A 223 12.53 5.06 19.26
N THR A 224 12.10 6.28 18.95
CA THR A 224 10.68 6.64 18.95
C THR A 224 10.01 6.01 17.72
N LEU A 225 8.94 5.25 17.93
CA LEU A 225 8.18 4.61 16.85
C LEU A 225 6.85 5.32 16.61
N GLU A 226 6.48 5.46 15.34
CA GLU A 226 5.14 5.83 14.89
C GLU A 226 4.53 4.66 14.12
N GLN A 227 3.40 4.16 14.58
CA GLN A 227 2.67 3.07 13.90
C GLN A 227 1.71 3.67 12.89
N GLU A 228 1.83 3.28 11.62
CA GLU A 228 0.97 3.79 10.56
C GLU A 228 0.51 2.70 9.60
N ILE A 229 -0.57 2.97 8.88
CA ILE A 229 -0.95 2.20 7.70
C ILE A 229 -0.19 2.82 6.52
N PHE A 230 0.45 1.99 5.70
CA PHE A 230 1.20 2.48 4.56
C PHE A 230 0.23 3.14 3.56
N PRO A 231 0.47 4.41 3.16
CA PRO A 231 -0.49 5.17 2.35
C PRO A 231 -0.59 4.70 0.89
N ALA A 232 0.37 3.90 0.43
CA ALA A 232 0.37 3.20 -0.85
C ALA A 232 0.29 1.67 -0.62
N ALA A 233 1.13 0.88 -1.29
CA ALA A 233 1.18 -0.57 -1.14
C ALA A 233 2.65 -1.06 -1.24
N THR A 234 2.93 -2.22 -0.66
CA THR A 234 4.21 -2.95 -0.60
C THR A 234 3.96 -4.46 -0.79
N ASP A 235 4.98 -5.26 -1.02
CA ASP A 235 4.80 -6.71 -1.18
C ASP A 235 4.33 -7.42 0.09
N SER A 236 4.42 -6.77 1.25
CA SER A 236 3.87 -7.25 2.51
C SER A 236 2.39 -7.62 2.47
N ARG A 237 1.57 -7.00 1.60
CA ARG A 237 0.15 -7.41 1.44
C ARG A 237 0.01 -8.87 1.02
N TYR A 238 0.88 -9.36 0.14
CA TYR A 238 0.83 -10.73 -0.34
C TYR A 238 1.23 -11.72 0.74
N LEU A 239 2.24 -11.36 1.55
CA LEU A 239 2.68 -12.14 2.71
C LEU A 239 1.57 -12.24 3.76
N ARG A 240 0.93 -11.11 4.10
CA ARG A 240 -0.17 -11.12 5.07
C ARG A 240 -1.41 -11.85 4.56
N ALA A 241 -1.69 -11.80 3.25
CA ALA A 241 -2.80 -12.55 2.65
C ALA A 241 -2.66 -14.07 2.86
N VAL A 242 -1.44 -14.60 2.78
CA VAL A 242 -1.16 -16.02 3.05
C VAL A 242 -0.89 -16.33 4.54
N GLY A 243 -1.13 -15.36 5.43
CA GLY A 243 -1.05 -15.54 6.88
C GLY A 243 0.31 -15.28 7.52
N VAL A 244 1.30 -14.79 6.76
CA VAL A 244 2.61 -14.40 7.32
C VAL A 244 2.53 -12.95 7.82
N PRO A 245 2.62 -12.68 9.13
CA PRO A 245 2.65 -11.32 9.65
C PRO A 245 3.87 -10.57 9.10
N ALA A 246 3.67 -9.33 8.68
CA ALA A 246 4.71 -8.52 8.06
C ALA A 246 4.65 -7.07 8.54
N LEU A 247 5.81 -6.49 8.85
CA LEU A 247 5.98 -5.07 9.13
C LEU A 247 6.86 -4.41 8.07
N GLY A 248 6.37 -3.32 7.52
CA GLY A 248 7.17 -2.41 6.70
C GLY A 248 8.00 -1.50 7.61
N PHE A 249 9.33 -1.57 7.52
CA PHE A 249 10.21 -0.75 8.35
C PHE A 249 11.51 -0.41 7.64
N SER A 250 11.74 0.88 7.47
CA SER A 250 13.01 1.42 7.01
C SER A 250 13.54 2.44 8.02
N PRO A 251 14.68 2.19 8.69
CA PRO A 251 15.22 3.08 9.70
C PRO A 251 15.77 4.36 9.06
N MET A 252 14.89 5.35 8.82
CA MET A 252 15.19 6.60 8.11
C MET A 252 14.48 7.79 8.76
N ASN A 253 14.80 8.09 10.01
CA ASN A 253 14.34 9.30 10.67
C ASN A 253 15.11 10.54 10.16
N ARG A 254 14.58 11.73 10.46
CA ARG A 254 15.11 13.05 10.07
C ARG A 254 15.42 13.16 8.57
N THR A 255 14.63 12.47 7.75
CA THR A 255 14.87 12.32 6.32
C THR A 255 13.59 12.71 5.57
N PRO A 256 13.67 13.57 4.54
CA PRO A 256 12.50 13.90 3.73
C PRO A 256 12.00 12.67 2.97
N VAL A 257 10.69 12.58 2.76
CA VAL A 257 10.11 11.54 1.92
C VAL A 257 10.37 11.88 0.45
N LEU A 258 11.34 11.21 -0.16
CA LEU A 258 11.76 11.44 -1.55
C LEU A 258 11.48 10.23 -2.47
N LEU A 259 10.85 9.17 -1.97
CA LEU A 259 10.52 7.98 -2.74
C LEU A 259 9.72 8.39 -4.00
N HIS A 260 10.19 7.95 -5.17
CA HIS A 260 9.63 8.30 -6.48
C HIS A 260 9.63 9.81 -6.80
N GLY A 261 10.41 10.59 -6.05
CA GLY A 261 10.60 12.02 -6.23
C GLY A 261 11.84 12.37 -7.06
N HIS A 262 11.96 13.66 -7.39
CA HIS A 262 13.17 14.20 -7.99
C HIS A 262 14.33 14.15 -6.99
N ASP A 263 15.53 13.85 -7.46
CA ASP A 263 16.76 13.79 -6.64
C ASP A 263 16.65 12.88 -5.41
N GLU A 264 15.98 11.74 -5.56
CA GLU A 264 15.84 10.72 -4.53
C GLU A 264 17.23 10.29 -4.00
N ARG A 265 17.46 10.56 -2.71
CA ARG A 265 18.73 10.37 -2.02
C ARG A 265 18.53 10.07 -0.55
N LEU A 266 19.55 9.47 0.06
CA LEU A 266 19.63 9.24 1.50
C LEU A 266 21.01 9.68 2.00
N HIS A 267 21.05 10.35 3.16
CA HIS A 267 22.33 10.72 3.76
C HIS A 267 23.08 9.48 4.25
N GLU A 268 24.39 9.40 3.97
CA GLU A 268 25.23 8.24 4.29
C GLU A 268 25.13 7.83 5.76
N ALA A 269 25.25 8.78 6.70
CA ALA A 269 25.11 8.49 8.13
C ALA A 269 23.75 7.85 8.50
N VAL A 270 22.66 8.20 7.82
CA VAL A 270 21.34 7.57 8.05
C VAL A 270 21.32 6.16 7.47
N PHE A 271 21.93 5.96 6.30
CA PHE A 271 22.10 4.63 5.72
C PHE A 271 22.89 3.70 6.64
N LEU A 272 24.05 4.15 7.15
CA LEU A 272 24.92 3.38 8.05
C LEU A 272 24.24 3.09 9.39
N ARG A 273 23.61 4.09 10.02
CA ARG A 273 22.83 3.88 11.26
C ARG A 273 21.70 2.87 11.05
N GLY A 274 21.08 2.87 9.87
CA GLY A 274 20.05 1.89 9.52
C GLY A 274 20.56 0.45 9.55
N ILE A 275 21.79 0.21 9.09
CA ILE A 275 22.45 -1.10 9.19
C ILE A 275 22.60 -1.49 10.67
N ASP A 276 23.10 -0.58 11.51
CA ASP A 276 23.30 -0.86 12.94
C ASP A 276 21.97 -1.20 13.63
N ILE A 277 20.88 -0.51 13.29
CA ILE A 277 19.54 -0.85 13.78
C ILE A 277 19.11 -2.25 13.33
N TYR A 278 19.31 -2.62 12.06
CA TYR A 278 18.99 -3.97 11.59
C TYR A 278 19.84 -5.05 12.25
N THR A 279 21.12 -4.80 12.56
CA THR A 279 21.95 -5.77 13.30
C THR A 279 21.42 -6.06 14.70
N ARG A 280 20.58 -5.19 15.28
CA ARG A 280 19.90 -5.41 16.56
C ARG A 280 18.53 -6.03 16.39
N LEU A 281 17.77 -5.64 15.36
CA LEU A 281 16.43 -6.15 15.09
C LEU A 281 16.43 -7.61 14.61
N LEU A 282 17.30 -7.96 13.66
CA LEU A 282 17.31 -9.28 13.06
C LEU A 282 17.55 -10.41 14.08
N PRO A 283 18.50 -10.30 15.03
CA PRO A 283 18.66 -11.30 16.08
C PRO A 283 17.42 -11.46 16.97
N ALA A 284 16.77 -10.37 17.35
CA ALA A 284 15.59 -10.42 18.23
C ALA A 284 14.43 -11.14 17.54
N LEU A 285 14.16 -10.79 16.28
CA LEU A 285 13.12 -11.44 15.48
C LEU A 285 13.46 -12.91 15.20
N ALA A 286 14.71 -13.23 14.85
CA ALA A 286 15.14 -14.60 14.61
C ALA A 286 15.18 -15.49 15.87
N SER A 287 15.06 -14.87 17.06
CA SER A 287 15.02 -15.55 18.36
C SER A 287 13.61 -15.74 18.92
N VAL A 288 12.57 -15.24 18.23
CA VAL A 288 11.17 -15.50 18.63
C VAL A 288 10.92 -17.01 18.62
N PRO A 289 10.43 -17.62 19.71
CA PRO A 289 10.16 -19.06 19.75
C PRO A 289 9.16 -19.51 18.67
N ALA A 290 9.22 -20.78 18.26
CA ALA A 290 8.19 -21.39 17.41
C ALA A 290 6.81 -21.17 18.03
N LEU A 291 5.89 -20.58 17.26
CA LEU A 291 4.54 -20.30 17.73
C LEU A 291 3.62 -21.47 17.40
N PRO A 292 2.53 -21.69 18.14
CA PRO A 292 1.56 -22.75 17.84
C PRO A 292 1.00 -22.68 16.41
N SER A 293 0.95 -21.48 15.84
CA SER A 293 0.55 -21.21 14.45
C SER A 293 1.54 -21.70 13.39
N ASP A 294 2.77 -22.07 13.78
CA ASP A 294 3.83 -22.50 12.88
C ASP A 294 3.76 -24.02 12.55
N SER A 295 2.74 -24.71 13.07
CA SER A 295 2.54 -26.17 12.99
C SER A 295 1.82 -26.62 11.72
#